data_AF-A0A2Z5BNS7-F1
#
_entry.id   AF-A0A2Z5BNS7-F1
#
_cell.length_a   1.000
_cell.length_b   1.000
_cell.length_c   1.000
_cell.angle_alpha   90.00
_cell.angle_beta   90.00
_cell.angle_gamma   90.00
#
_symmetry.space_group_name_H-M   'P 1'
#
loop_
_entity.id
_entity.type
_entity.pdbx_description
1 polymer ?
#
loop_
_entity_poly.entity_id
_entity_poly.type
_entity_poly.pdbx_seq_one_letter_code
_entity_poly.pdbx_strand_id
1 'polypeptide(L)'
;MRFVGVTALLAVGVTLAGCSYVNRVAARINADGSLDFATCDARNADFFEVTWSDDESAEQSAMSVTRIIGDVQTGDVFHLDAVAPASGWTSVTVASLGGQGPGIFASFRAADLESGSWAWNQTGVFIGTVDVEHCELDEANIR
;
A
#
# COMPACT_ATOMS: atom_id res chain seq x y z
N MET A 1 29.44 -24.99 -54.44
CA MET A 1 29.41 -24.70 -53.00
C MET A 1 28.04 -24.12 -52.65
N ARG A 2 27.23 -24.84 -51.87
CA ARG A 2 25.91 -24.39 -51.40
C ARG A 2 26.09 -23.86 -49.98
N PHE A 3 25.92 -22.56 -49.78
CA PHE A 3 25.88 -21.98 -48.44
C PHE A 3 24.47 -22.19 -47.89
N VAL A 4 24.34 -23.11 -46.93
CA VAL A 4 23.11 -23.28 -46.13
C VAL A 4 23.18 -22.23 -45.03
N GLY A 5 22.44 -21.13 -45.22
CA GLY A 5 22.23 -20.13 -44.17
C GLY A 5 21.35 -20.71 -43.08
N VAL A 6 21.91 -20.93 -41.89
CA VAL A 6 21.15 -21.25 -40.69
C VAL A 6 20.74 -19.93 -40.05
N THR A 7 19.53 -19.48 -40.37
CA THR A 7 18.90 -18.34 -39.69
C THR A 7 18.42 -18.81 -38.32
N ALA A 8 19.21 -18.59 -37.29
CA ALA A 8 18.80 -18.81 -35.91
C ALA A 8 17.78 -17.73 -35.52
N LEU A 9 16.50 -18.10 -35.49
CA LEU A 9 15.43 -17.30 -34.89
C LEU A 9 15.64 -17.27 -33.37
N LEU A 10 16.22 -16.17 -32.87
CA LEU A 10 16.17 -15.79 -31.47
C LEU A 10 14.72 -15.45 -31.12
N ALA A 11 13.96 -16.43 -30.66
CA ALA A 11 12.70 -16.20 -29.98
C ALA A 11 13.03 -15.55 -28.63
N VAL A 12 13.02 -14.22 -28.59
CA VAL A 12 12.99 -13.47 -27.35
C VAL A 12 11.63 -13.76 -26.72
N GLY A 13 11.60 -14.71 -25.79
CA GLY A 13 10.47 -14.95 -24.92
C GLY A 13 10.24 -13.70 -24.09
N VAL A 14 9.28 -12.88 -24.50
CA VAL A 14 8.74 -11.81 -23.66
C VAL A 14 8.02 -12.51 -22.52
N THR A 15 8.71 -12.74 -21.42
CA THR A 15 8.06 -13.06 -20.15
C THR A 15 7.24 -11.83 -19.79
N LEU A 16 5.92 -11.88 -19.97
CA LEU A 16 5.02 -10.93 -19.34
C LEU A 16 5.27 -11.06 -17.84
N ALA A 17 6.09 -10.15 -17.29
CA ALA A 17 6.07 -9.87 -15.88
C ALA A 17 4.63 -9.45 -15.59
N GLY A 18 3.87 -10.36 -14.97
CA GLY A 18 2.53 -10.03 -14.50
C GLY A 18 2.67 -8.78 -13.67
N CYS A 19 2.03 -7.69 -14.10
CA CYS A 19 1.94 -6.48 -13.32
C CYS A 19 1.17 -6.88 -12.05
N SER A 20 1.89 -7.21 -10.98
CA SER A 20 1.27 -7.41 -9.67
C SER A 20 0.63 -6.08 -9.32
N TYR A 21 -0.70 -6.02 -9.39
CA TYR A 21 -1.44 -4.82 -9.04
C TYR A 21 -1.16 -4.50 -7.57
N VAL A 22 -0.64 -3.30 -7.34
CA VAL A 22 -0.35 -2.78 -6.01
C VAL A 22 -1.27 -1.60 -5.78
N ASN A 23 -1.98 -1.63 -4.65
CA ASN A 23 -2.93 -0.57 -4.31
C ASN A 23 -2.17 0.76 -4.22
N ARG A 24 -2.69 1.77 -4.91
CA ARG A 24 -2.11 3.11 -4.99
C ARG A 24 -2.54 3.89 -3.76
N VAL A 25 -1.87 3.64 -2.65
CA VAL A 25 -2.25 4.18 -1.34
C VAL A 25 -1.05 4.78 -0.63
N ALA A 26 -1.31 5.67 0.31
CA ALA A 26 -0.30 6.31 1.13
C ALA A 26 -0.69 6.27 2.60
N ALA A 27 0.31 6.36 3.48
CA ALA A 27 0.12 6.49 4.91
C ALA A 27 0.96 7.65 5.46
N ARG A 28 0.45 8.32 6.48
CA ARG A 28 1.16 9.38 7.23
C ARG A 28 0.97 9.14 8.72
N ILE A 29 2.06 9.14 9.47
CA ILE A 29 2.00 9.23 10.94
C ILE A 29 1.97 10.71 11.32
N ASN A 30 0.89 11.12 11.98
CA ASN A 30 0.72 12.48 12.46
C ASN A 30 1.59 12.75 13.70
N ALA A 31 1.71 14.02 14.09
CA ALA A 31 2.53 14.43 15.23
C ALA A 31 2.05 13.85 16.57
N ASP A 32 0.77 13.49 16.67
CA ASP A 32 0.17 12.84 17.85
C ASP A 32 0.26 11.30 17.80
N GLY A 33 0.87 10.73 16.76
CA GLY A 33 1.02 9.29 16.56
C GLY A 33 -0.18 8.61 15.90
N SER A 34 -1.24 9.35 15.57
CA SER A 34 -2.36 8.82 14.78
C SER A 34 -1.94 8.54 13.33
N LEU A 35 -2.66 7.64 12.67
CA LEU A 35 -2.40 7.25 11.29
C LEU A 35 -3.45 7.84 10.35
N ASP A 36 -3.00 8.62 9.38
CA ASP A 36 -3.82 8.95 8.21
C ASP A 36 -3.52 7.97 7.07
N PHE A 37 -4.55 7.61 6.32
CA PHE A 37 -4.46 6.70 5.18
C PHE A 37 -5.17 7.29 3.98
N ALA A 38 -4.49 7.28 2.83
CA ALA A 38 -5.01 7.85 1.60
C ALA A 38 -5.03 6.80 0.48
N THR A 39 -5.99 6.92 -0.43
CA THR A 39 -6.15 5.97 -1.54
C THR A 39 -6.47 6.66 -2.85
N CYS A 40 -5.83 6.22 -3.93
CA CYS A 40 -6.13 6.63 -5.28
C CYS A 40 -7.14 5.70 -5.97
N ASP A 41 -7.54 4.63 -5.30
CA ASP A 41 -8.41 3.62 -5.87
C ASP A 41 -9.82 3.75 -5.27
N ALA A 42 -10.75 4.31 -6.05
CA ALA A 42 -12.17 4.36 -5.69
C ALA A 42 -12.76 2.94 -5.62
N ARG A 43 -13.38 2.58 -4.50
CA ARG A 43 -13.97 1.24 -4.29
C ARG A 43 -14.90 1.19 -3.07
N ASN A 44 -15.60 0.08 -2.90
CA ASN A 44 -16.44 -0.14 -1.72
C ASN A 44 -15.61 -0.78 -0.61
N ALA A 45 -15.64 -0.20 0.59
CA ALA A 45 -15.08 -0.76 1.80
C ALA A 45 -15.92 -0.29 2.99
N ASP A 46 -16.15 -1.18 3.97
CA ASP A 46 -16.94 -0.86 5.15
C ASP A 46 -16.05 -0.43 6.32
N PHE A 47 -14.84 -0.98 6.40
CA PHE A 47 -13.88 -0.73 7.47
C PHE A 47 -12.45 -0.79 6.96
N PHE A 48 -11.56 -0.04 7.61
CA PHE A 48 -10.12 -0.26 7.58
C PHE A 48 -9.68 -0.92 8.88
N GLU A 49 -9.00 -2.05 8.76
CA GLU A 49 -8.27 -2.67 9.85
C GLU A 49 -6.80 -2.25 9.75
N VAL A 50 -6.24 -1.83 10.89
CA VAL A 50 -4.84 -1.47 11.03
C VAL A 50 -4.18 -2.43 12.00
N THR A 51 -3.06 -3.01 11.59
CA THR A 51 -2.26 -3.92 12.41
C THR A 51 -0.83 -3.41 12.49
N TRP A 52 -0.34 -3.20 13.70
CA TRP A 52 1.06 -2.90 13.99
C TRP A 52 1.80 -4.18 14.33
N SER A 53 2.99 -4.37 13.77
CA SER A 53 3.77 -5.60 13.94
C SER A 53 5.20 -5.32 14.37
N ASP A 54 5.72 -6.21 15.21
CA ASP A 54 7.15 -6.31 15.53
C ASP A 54 7.79 -7.45 14.71
N ASP A 55 8.96 -7.17 14.12
CA ASP A 55 9.68 -8.15 13.28
C ASP A 55 10.33 -9.26 14.11
N GLU A 56 10.45 -9.10 15.45
CA GLU A 56 11.09 -10.13 16.30
C GLU A 56 10.27 -11.43 16.39
N SER A 57 8.95 -11.38 16.17
CA SER A 57 8.11 -12.59 16.28
C SER A 57 6.98 -12.72 15.24
N ALA A 58 6.81 -11.76 14.33
CA ALA A 58 5.55 -11.59 13.57
C ALA A 58 4.31 -11.50 14.50
N GLU A 59 4.53 -11.11 15.76
CA GLU A 59 3.47 -10.91 16.72
C GLU A 59 2.78 -9.56 16.47
N GLN A 60 1.46 -9.56 16.60
CA GLN A 60 0.68 -8.34 16.48
C GLN A 60 0.87 -7.52 17.75
N SER A 61 1.56 -6.39 17.66
CA SER A 61 1.80 -5.52 18.81
C SER A 61 0.56 -4.67 19.14
N ALA A 62 -0.26 -4.33 18.14
CA ALA A 62 -1.55 -3.67 18.32
C ALA A 62 -2.46 -3.82 17.08
N MET A 63 -3.77 -3.76 17.28
CA MET A 63 -4.77 -3.78 16.22
C MET A 63 -5.89 -2.78 16.50
N SER A 64 -6.36 -2.09 15.46
CA SER A 64 -7.47 -1.14 15.52
C SER A 64 -8.33 -1.22 14.26
N VAL A 65 -9.61 -0.89 14.38
CA VAL A 65 -10.56 -0.90 13.25
C VAL A 65 -11.28 0.43 13.19
N THR A 66 -11.24 1.06 12.03
CA THR A 66 -11.97 2.30 11.73
C THR A 66 -13.07 2.02 10.73
N ARG A 67 -14.28 2.47 11.05
CA ARG A 67 -15.44 2.34 10.16
C ARG A 67 -15.39 3.45 9.10
N ILE A 68 -15.59 3.07 7.85
CA ILE A 68 -15.72 3.99 6.73
C ILE A 68 -17.18 4.41 6.61
N ILE A 69 -17.45 5.70 6.39
CA ILE A 69 -18.79 6.21 6.16
C ILE A 69 -18.90 6.67 4.70
N GLY A 70 -19.67 5.93 3.92
CA GLY A 70 -19.90 6.20 2.50
C GLY A 70 -18.88 5.52 1.58
N ASP A 71 -18.96 5.82 0.29
CA ASP A 71 -18.08 5.22 -0.72
C ASP A 71 -16.69 5.88 -0.67
N VAL A 72 -15.64 5.05 -0.84
CA VAL A 72 -14.25 5.51 -0.95
C VAL A 72 -14.01 6.03 -2.37
N GLN A 73 -13.53 7.26 -2.49
CA GLN A 73 -13.18 7.90 -3.76
C GLN A 73 -11.66 8.03 -3.92
N THR A 74 -11.23 8.23 -5.17
CA THR A 74 -9.84 8.58 -5.48
C THR A 74 -9.47 9.90 -4.82
N GLY A 75 -8.35 9.92 -4.08
CA GLY A 75 -7.85 11.09 -3.37
C GLY A 75 -8.39 11.22 -1.95
N ASP A 76 -9.32 10.36 -1.53
CA ASP A 76 -9.84 10.38 -0.15
C ASP A 76 -8.70 10.14 0.85
N VAL A 77 -8.77 10.89 1.96
CA VAL A 77 -7.92 10.77 3.13
C VAL A 77 -8.78 10.39 4.34
N PHE A 78 -8.38 9.32 5.02
CA PHE A 78 -9.05 8.79 6.20
C PHE A 78 -8.17 8.99 7.42
N HIS A 79 -8.72 9.60 8.46
CA HIS A 79 -8.10 9.61 9.78
C HIS A 79 -8.48 8.31 10.49
N LEU A 80 -7.50 7.43 10.69
CA LEU A 80 -7.75 6.13 11.31
C LEU A 80 -7.64 6.27 12.83
N ASP A 81 -8.50 5.55 13.55
CA ASP A 81 -8.49 5.41 15.03
C ASP A 81 -7.27 4.60 15.53
N ALA A 82 -6.26 4.43 14.67
CA ALA A 82 -5.02 3.73 14.94
C ALA A 82 -3.96 4.71 15.46
N VAL A 83 -3.36 4.37 16.59
CA VAL A 83 -2.21 5.11 17.14
C VAL A 83 -0.99 4.19 17.15
N ALA A 84 0.13 4.69 16.62
CA ALA A 84 1.38 3.94 16.59
C ALA A 84 1.83 3.56 18.02
N PRO A 85 2.25 2.30 18.25
CA PRO A 85 2.86 1.92 19.52
C PRO A 85 4.08 2.79 19.84
N ALA A 86 4.28 3.12 21.11
CA ALA A 86 5.34 4.05 21.54
C ALA A 86 6.77 3.59 21.16
N SER A 87 6.99 2.28 21.02
CA SER A 87 8.25 1.68 20.58
C SER A 87 8.04 0.23 20.15
N GLY A 88 9.00 -0.34 19.43
CA GLY A 88 9.10 -1.79 19.17
C GLY A 88 8.37 -2.28 17.93
N TRP A 89 7.49 -1.47 17.34
CA TRP A 89 6.90 -1.81 16.05
C TRP A 89 7.88 -1.54 14.90
N THR A 90 7.72 -2.30 13.83
CA THR A 90 8.60 -2.31 12.66
C THR A 90 7.84 -2.13 11.36
N SER A 91 6.55 -2.46 11.35
CA SER A 91 5.66 -2.23 10.23
C SER A 91 4.22 -1.99 10.68
N VAL A 92 3.46 -1.35 9.80
CA VAL A 92 2.01 -1.19 9.92
C VAL A 92 1.34 -1.67 8.65
N THR A 93 0.28 -2.45 8.80
CA THR A 93 -0.53 -2.96 7.70
C THR A 93 -1.91 -2.34 7.77
N VAL A 94 -2.43 -1.88 6.64
CA VAL A 94 -3.79 -1.39 6.49
C VAL A 94 -4.52 -2.27 5.49
N ALA A 95 -5.66 -2.83 5.91
CA ALA A 95 -6.50 -3.69 5.10
C ALA A 95 -7.94 -3.19 5.08
N SER A 96 -8.56 -3.10 3.90
CA SER A 96 -10.00 -2.82 3.81
C SER A 96 -10.80 -4.11 3.90
N LEU A 97 -11.91 -4.07 4.64
CA LEU A 97 -12.82 -5.20 4.84
C LEU A 97 -14.27 -4.80 4.47
N GLY A 98 -15.12 -5.81 4.20
CA GLY A 98 -16.57 -5.62 3.96
C GLY A 98 -16.98 -5.24 2.52
N GLY A 99 -16.04 -4.88 1.65
CA GLY A 99 -16.31 -4.52 0.26
C GLY A 99 -16.60 -5.68 -0.70
N GLN A 100 -17.27 -5.39 -1.83
CA GLN A 100 -17.32 -6.30 -2.98
C GLN A 100 -16.08 -6.13 -3.86
N GLY A 101 -15.23 -7.16 -3.96
CA GLY A 101 -14.04 -7.17 -4.81
C GLY A 101 -12.72 -7.32 -4.03
N PRO A 102 -11.56 -7.22 -4.70
CA PRO A 102 -10.28 -7.27 -4.02
C PRO A 102 -10.12 -6.06 -3.10
N GLY A 103 -9.88 -6.32 -1.82
CA GLY A 103 -9.65 -5.29 -0.82
C GLY A 103 -8.39 -4.47 -1.08
N ILE A 104 -8.34 -3.28 -0.50
CA ILE A 104 -7.11 -2.53 -0.26
C ILE A 104 -6.28 -3.31 0.75
N PHE A 105 -5.01 -3.48 0.44
CA PHE A 105 -4.00 -4.03 1.32
C PHE A 105 -2.70 -3.30 1.05
N ALA A 106 -2.08 -2.77 2.10
CA ALA A 106 -0.78 -2.13 2.05
C ALA A 106 -0.03 -2.35 3.37
N SER A 107 1.29 -2.42 3.27
CA SER A 107 2.17 -2.55 4.43
C SER A 107 3.30 -1.54 4.30
N PHE A 108 3.54 -0.78 5.37
CA PHE A 108 4.53 0.28 5.44
C PHE A 108 5.51 -0.05 6.54
N ARG A 109 6.82 0.08 6.26
CA ARG A 109 7.84 -0.08 7.29
C ARG A 109 7.94 1.19 8.13
N ALA A 110 8.24 1.02 9.41
CA ALA A 110 8.47 2.13 10.32
C ALA A 110 9.54 3.10 9.82
N ALA A 111 10.59 2.56 9.20
CA ALA A 111 11.69 3.36 8.63
C ALA A 111 11.28 4.24 7.44
N ASP A 112 10.17 3.94 6.78
CA ASP A 112 9.69 4.69 5.61
C ASP A 112 8.62 5.73 6.01
N LEU A 113 8.13 5.72 7.26
CA LEU A 113 7.09 6.60 7.78
C LEU A 113 7.69 7.76 8.60
N GLU A 114 8.16 8.79 7.91
CA GLU A 114 8.54 10.04 8.57
C GLU A 114 7.30 10.79 9.10
N SER A 115 7.36 11.27 10.35
CA SER A 115 6.23 11.97 10.96
C SER A 115 5.88 13.24 10.17
N GLY A 116 4.59 13.39 9.84
CA GLY A 116 4.05 14.50 9.06
C GLY A 116 4.21 14.37 7.55
N SER A 117 4.89 13.34 7.05
CA SER A 117 5.11 13.11 5.62
C SER A 117 4.28 11.93 5.10
N TRP A 118 3.83 12.02 3.86
CA TRP A 118 3.17 10.91 3.18
C TRP A 118 4.21 9.90 2.66
N ALA A 119 4.05 8.64 3.06
CA ALA A 119 4.76 7.51 2.49
C ALA A 119 3.82 6.75 1.55
N TRP A 120 4.22 6.59 0.29
CA TRP A 120 3.45 5.85 -0.70
C TRP A 120 3.77 4.36 -0.64
N ASN A 121 2.75 3.53 -0.86
CA ASN A 121 2.88 2.08 -0.89
C ASN A 121 3.83 1.68 -2.02
N GLN A 122 4.82 0.83 -1.73
CA GLN A 122 5.83 0.45 -2.71
C GLN A 122 5.63 -1.01 -3.13
N THR A 123 5.72 -1.28 -4.43
CA THR A 123 5.84 -2.65 -4.92
C THR A 123 7.30 -3.02 -5.07
N GLY A 124 7.71 -4.12 -4.45
CA GLY A 124 8.99 -4.76 -4.71
C GLY A 124 8.88 -5.57 -6.00
N VAL A 125 9.30 -5.00 -7.12
CA VAL A 125 9.68 -5.84 -8.27
C VAL A 125 11.15 -6.21 -8.07
N PHE A 126 11.55 -7.41 -8.50
CA PHE A 126 12.91 -7.99 -8.35
C PHE A 126 14.10 -7.10 -8.79
N ILE A 127 13.89 -5.87 -9.26
CA ILE A 127 14.88 -4.88 -9.72
C ILE A 127 14.64 -3.49 -9.09
N GLY A 128 14.07 -3.40 -7.89
CA GLY A 128 13.93 -2.15 -7.13
C GLY A 128 12.50 -1.85 -6.65
N THR A 129 12.37 -0.83 -5.81
CA THR A 129 11.08 -0.28 -5.41
C THR A 129 10.51 0.54 -6.57
N VAL A 130 9.34 0.15 -7.08
CA VAL A 130 8.62 0.95 -8.07
C VAL A 130 7.63 1.82 -7.30
N ASP A 131 7.80 3.12 -7.42
CA ASP A 131 6.86 4.10 -6.88
C ASP A 131 5.50 3.91 -7.56
N VAL A 132 4.44 3.84 -6.78
CA VAL A 132 3.08 3.74 -7.34
C VAL A 132 2.69 5.08 -7.95
N GLU A 133 1.79 5.08 -8.93
CA GLU A 133 1.29 6.34 -9.48
C GLU A 133 0.51 7.09 -8.38
N HIS A 134 0.98 8.28 -8.02
CA HIS A 134 0.34 9.12 -7.00
C HIS A 134 -0.92 9.78 -7.58
N CYS A 135 -1.89 10.08 -6.73
CA CYS A 135 -3.02 10.96 -7.05
C CYS A 135 -2.95 12.20 -6.16
N GLU A 136 -3.69 13.23 -6.54
CA GLU A 136 -3.91 14.38 -5.66
C GLU A 136 -4.76 13.93 -4.46
N LEU A 137 -4.34 14.32 -3.26
CA LEU A 137 -5.01 13.97 -2.01
C LEU A 137 -5.88 15.14 -1.55
N ASP A 138 -7.14 14.86 -1.19
CA ASP A 138 -8.05 15.84 -0.64
C ASP A 138 -7.84 16.01 0.88
N GLU A 139 -6.71 16.60 1.25
CA GLU A 139 -6.38 16.88 2.66
C GLU A 139 -7.31 17.92 3.31
N ALA A 140 -8.13 18.62 2.51
CA ALA A 140 -9.11 19.57 3.04
C ALA A 140 -10.38 18.87 3.57
N ASN A 141 -10.65 17.64 3.15
CA ASN A 141 -11.82 16.85 3.53
C ASN A 141 -11.43 15.49 4.12
N ILE A 142 -10.59 15.50 5.16
CA ILE A 142 -10.24 14.29 5.90
C ILE A 142 -11.51 13.72 6.59
N ARG A 143 -11.72 12.42 6.42
CA ARG A 143 -12.89 11.68 6.93
C ARG A 143 -12.55 10.78 8.11
#